data_AF-A0A7Y4C829-F1
#
_entry.id   AF-A0A7Y4C829-F1
#
_cell.length_a   1.000
_cell.length_b   1.000
_cell.length_c   1.000
_cell.angle_alpha   90.00
_cell.angle_beta   90.00
_cell.angle_gamma   90.00
#
_symmetry.space_group_name_H-M   'P 1'
#
loop_
_entity.id
_entity.type
_entity.pdbx_description
1 polymer ?
#
loop_
_entity_poly.entity_id
_entity_poly.type
_entity_poly.pdbx_seq_one_letter_code
_entity_poly.pdbx_strand_id
1 'polypeptide(L)'
;MKNQANDPLHSSVIEAALELQQSNIEKYSTIDGYRDIAKYLISKGANPNAKHDTAYQGYTPLMLAAELDEGKLFQLMVEAGGDFNGSCVNTLNKRRVSCRDIALD
;
A
#
# COMPACT_ATOMS: atom_id res chain seq x y z
N MET A 1 -33.26 -18.07 20.09
CA MET A 1 -31.85 -18.40 19.74
C MET A 1 -30.97 -17.92 20.89
N LYS A 2 -30.14 -18.79 21.47
CA LYS A 2 -29.17 -18.35 22.51
C LYS A 2 -28.13 -17.46 21.83
N ASN A 3 -27.96 -16.24 22.33
CA ASN A 3 -26.98 -15.30 21.80
C ASN A 3 -25.58 -15.83 22.14
N GLN A 4 -24.85 -16.31 21.13
CA GLN A 4 -23.49 -16.83 21.28
C GLN A 4 -22.49 -15.76 21.75
N ALA A 5 -22.82 -14.47 21.62
CA ALA A 5 -21.97 -13.38 22.07
C ALA A 5 -21.70 -13.37 23.59
N ASN A 6 -22.52 -14.07 24.39
CA ASN A 6 -22.34 -14.17 25.84
C ASN A 6 -21.78 -15.53 26.30
N ASP A 7 -21.43 -16.43 25.39
CA ASP A 7 -20.85 -17.73 25.71
C ASP A 7 -19.33 -17.57 25.94
N PRO A 8 -18.80 -17.84 27.16
CA PRO A 8 -17.38 -17.69 27.46
C PRO A 8 -16.47 -18.51 26.55
N LEU A 9 -16.92 -19.68 26.07
CA LEU A 9 -16.14 -20.50 25.14
C LEU A 9 -16.06 -19.84 23.76
N HIS A 10 -17.18 -19.27 23.29
CA HIS A 10 -17.21 -18.52 22.04
C HIS A 10 -16.26 -17.31 22.10
N SER A 11 -16.30 -16.54 23.19
CA SER A 11 -15.40 -15.39 23.39
C SER A 11 -13.92 -15.81 23.38
N SER A 12 -13.57 -16.86 24.12
CA SER A 12 -12.19 -17.37 24.20
C SER A 12 -11.66 -17.87 22.84
N VAL A 13 -12.50 -18.54 22.05
CA VAL A 13 -12.10 -19.02 20.71
C VAL A 13 -11.86 -17.85 19.76
N ILE A 14 -12.71 -16.81 19.80
CA ILE A 14 -12.52 -15.61 18.96
C ILE A 14 -11.26 -14.85 19.38
N GLU A 15 -10.99 -14.70 20.67
CA GLU A 15 -9.78 -14.04 21.18
C GLU A 15 -8.52 -14.76 20.69
N ALA A 16 -8.45 -16.09 20.86
CA ALA A 16 -7.33 -16.89 20.37
C ALA A 16 -7.16 -16.78 18.84
N ALA A 17 -8.26 -16.74 18.09
CA ALA A 17 -8.22 -16.56 16.64
C ALA A 17 -7.68 -15.18 16.23
N LEU A 18 -8.08 -14.12 16.94
CA LEU A 18 -7.58 -12.76 16.70
C LEU A 18 -6.09 -12.64 17.06
N GLU A 19 -5.66 -13.24 18.16
CA GLU A 19 -4.24 -13.29 18.56
C GLU A 19 -3.37 -14.00 17.51
N LEU A 20 -3.83 -15.16 17.03
CA LEU A 20 -3.14 -15.89 15.96
C LEU A 20 -3.07 -15.09 14.66
N GLN A 21 -4.16 -14.41 14.31
CA GLN A 21 -4.21 -13.57 13.11
C GLN A 21 -3.23 -12.39 13.24
N GLN A 22 -3.23 -11.69 14.38
CA GLN A 22 -2.33 -10.59 14.65
C GLN A 22 -0.86 -11.04 14.62
N SER A 23 -0.53 -12.14 15.29
CA SER A 23 0.83 -12.70 15.32
C SER A 23 1.32 -13.09 13.91
N ASN A 24 0.46 -13.66 13.08
CA ASN A 24 0.82 -14.00 11.71
C ASN A 24 1.05 -12.75 10.85
N ILE A 25 0.24 -11.70 11.00
CA ILE A 25 0.45 -10.43 10.29
C ILE A 25 1.81 -9.86 10.67
N GLU A 26 2.13 -9.77 11.96
CA GLU A 26 3.43 -9.26 12.41
C GLU A 26 4.60 -10.10 11.88
N LYS A 27 4.44 -11.43 11.86
CA LYS A 27 5.49 -12.35 11.43
C LYS A 27 5.74 -12.32 9.92
N TYR A 28 4.70 -12.21 9.09
CA TYR A 28 4.79 -12.41 7.64
C TYR A 28 4.59 -11.13 6.82
N SER A 29 3.92 -10.10 7.35
CA SER A 29 3.67 -8.81 6.69
C SER A 29 4.78 -7.80 6.95
N THR A 30 6.02 -8.18 6.67
CA THR A 30 7.18 -7.30 6.83
C THR A 30 7.28 -6.30 5.69
N ILE A 31 7.82 -5.12 5.98
CA ILE A 31 8.08 -4.09 4.96
C ILE A 31 8.98 -4.65 3.86
N ASP A 32 10.02 -5.41 4.21
CA ASP A 32 10.92 -6.01 3.22
C ASP A 32 10.21 -7.07 2.35
N GLY A 33 9.31 -7.86 2.95
CA GLY A 33 8.45 -8.78 2.19
C GLY A 33 7.58 -8.05 1.17
N TYR A 34 6.98 -6.92 1.54
CA TYR A 34 6.21 -6.10 0.60
C TYR A 34 7.07 -5.49 -0.50
N ARG A 35 8.28 -5.02 -0.18
CA ARG A 35 9.25 -4.53 -1.17
C ARG A 35 9.63 -5.63 -2.15
N ASP A 36 9.84 -6.86 -1.68
CA ASP A 36 10.18 -7.99 -2.55
C ASP A 36 9.03 -8.43 -3.45
N ILE A 37 7.79 -8.39 -2.93
CA ILE A 37 6.59 -8.56 -3.76
C ILE A 37 6.51 -7.47 -4.82
N ALA A 38 6.73 -6.20 -4.47
CA ALA A 38 6.71 -5.09 -5.43
C ALA A 38 7.76 -5.28 -6.54
N LYS A 39 9.01 -5.59 -6.18
CA LYS A 39 10.09 -5.92 -7.15
C LYS A 39 9.69 -7.08 -8.06
N TYR A 40 9.12 -8.14 -7.49
CA TYR A 40 8.67 -9.31 -8.26
C TYR A 40 7.57 -8.91 -9.26
N LEU A 41 6.56 -8.16 -8.84
CA LEU A 41 5.49 -7.71 -9.72
C LEU A 41 6.02 -6.82 -10.86
N ILE A 42 6.94 -5.89 -10.55
CA ILE A 42 7.57 -5.05 -11.57
C ILE A 42 8.37 -5.91 -12.56
N SER A 43 9.08 -6.94 -12.09
CA SER A 43 9.78 -7.90 -12.97
C SER A 43 8.85 -8.69 -13.89
N LYS A 44 7.55 -8.75 -13.56
CA LYS A 44 6.48 -9.36 -14.38
C LYS A 44 5.74 -8.35 -15.25
N GLY A 45 6.19 -7.10 -15.31
CA GLY A 45 5.58 -6.06 -16.15
C GLY A 45 4.41 -5.34 -15.48
N ALA A 46 4.32 -5.36 -14.15
CA ALA A 46 3.36 -4.50 -13.45
C ALA A 46 3.61 -3.04 -13.79
N ASN A 47 2.54 -2.30 -14.13
CA ASN A 47 2.61 -0.92 -14.58
C ASN A 47 2.81 0.06 -13.41
N PRO A 48 3.95 0.76 -13.30
CA PRO A 48 4.18 1.74 -12.24
C PRO A 48 3.28 2.98 -12.33
N ASN A 49 2.67 3.20 -13.50
CA ASN A 49 1.76 4.30 -13.80
C ASN A 49 0.29 3.91 -13.67
N ALA A 50 -0.02 2.75 -13.06
CA ALA A 50 -1.39 2.31 -12.86
C ALA A 50 -2.14 3.32 -11.98
N LYS A 51 -3.11 4.03 -12.57
CA LYS A 51 -3.87 5.06 -11.87
C LYS A 51 -4.89 4.43 -10.94
N HIS A 52 -4.95 4.93 -9.73
CA HIS A 52 -5.94 4.59 -8.73
C HIS A 52 -6.53 5.88 -8.15
N ASP A 53 -7.86 5.93 -8.07
CA ASP A 53 -8.58 7.10 -7.58
C ASP A 53 -8.93 6.89 -6.10
N THR A 54 -8.24 7.62 -5.22
CA THR A 54 -8.43 7.62 -3.76
C THR A 54 -8.81 9.02 -3.26
N ALA A 55 -8.28 9.45 -2.11
CA ALA A 55 -8.19 10.86 -1.76
C ALA A 55 -7.42 11.69 -2.82
N TYR A 56 -6.65 11.03 -3.68
CA TYR A 56 -6.02 11.61 -4.87
C TYR A 56 -6.52 10.91 -6.13
N GLN A 57 -7.08 11.69 -7.06
CA GLN A 57 -7.47 11.18 -8.38
C GLN A 57 -6.22 11.02 -9.25
N GLY A 58 -6.04 9.85 -9.83
CA GLY A 58 -4.87 9.50 -10.64
C GLY A 58 -3.59 9.22 -9.86
N TYR A 59 -3.69 8.84 -8.58
CA TYR A 59 -2.53 8.41 -7.78
C TYR A 59 -1.92 7.14 -8.39
N THR A 60 -0.60 7.00 -8.32
CA THR A 60 0.10 5.86 -8.95
C THR A 60 1.03 5.14 -7.97
N PRO A 61 1.37 3.87 -8.21
CA PRO A 61 2.39 3.16 -7.44
C PRO A 61 3.72 3.91 -7.32
N LEU A 62 4.16 4.58 -8.40
CA LEU A 62 5.39 5.38 -8.36
C LEU A 62 5.29 6.57 -7.39
N MET A 63 4.13 7.23 -7.32
CA MET A 63 3.89 8.31 -6.34
C MET A 63 3.90 7.78 -4.91
N LEU A 64 3.34 6.59 -4.67
CA LEU A 64 3.42 5.95 -3.35
C LEU A 64 4.87 5.66 -2.94
N ALA A 65 5.71 5.20 -3.88
CA ALA A 65 7.13 4.98 -3.60
C ALA A 65 7.86 6.29 -3.25
N ALA A 66 7.47 7.42 -3.86
CA ALA A 66 7.98 8.74 -3.49
C ALA A 66 7.52 9.16 -2.08
N GLU A 67 6.23 9.01 -1.78
CA GLU A 67 5.63 9.34 -0.47
C GLU A 67 6.28 8.56 0.68
N LEU A 68 6.67 7.30 0.44
CA LEU A 68 7.27 6.41 1.43
C LEU A 68 8.81 6.48 1.49
N ASP A 69 9.44 7.41 0.76
CA ASP A 69 10.91 7.53 0.66
C ASP A 69 11.61 6.22 0.23
N GLU A 70 10.96 5.46 -0.66
CA GLU A 70 11.43 4.14 -1.13
C GLU A 70 12.38 4.27 -2.34
N GLY A 71 13.46 5.05 -2.21
CA GLY A 71 14.30 5.47 -3.34
C GLY A 71 14.80 4.34 -4.26
N LYS A 72 15.17 3.17 -3.70
CA LYS A 72 15.60 2.01 -4.50
C LYS A 72 14.45 1.40 -5.33
N LEU A 73 13.27 1.31 -4.72
CA LEU A 73 12.08 0.79 -5.41
C LEU A 73 11.58 1.81 -6.44
N PHE A 74 11.62 3.10 -6.10
CA PHE A 74 11.30 4.20 -7.01
C PHE A 74 12.18 4.14 -8.27
N GLN A 75 13.50 4.02 -8.11
CA GLN A 75 14.42 3.89 -9.24
C GLN A 75 14.07 2.67 -10.11
N LEU A 76 13.85 1.51 -9.49
CA LEU A 76 13.48 0.29 -10.20
C LEU A 76 12.16 0.45 -10.98
N MET A 77 11.18 1.17 -10.41
CA MET A 77 9.93 1.50 -11.10
C MET A 77 10.14 2.45 -12.29
N VAL A 78 11.03 3.44 -12.18
CA VAL A 78 11.38 4.34 -13.30
C VAL A 78 12.07 3.57 -14.42
N GLU A 79 13.00 2.68 -14.09
CA GLU A 79 13.65 1.78 -15.05
C GLU A 79 12.64 0.87 -15.77
N ALA A 80 11.54 0.52 -15.11
CA ALA A 80 10.42 -0.22 -15.67
C ALA A 80 9.39 0.65 -16.43
N GLY A 81 9.70 1.91 -16.72
CA GLY A 81 8.83 2.82 -17.50
C GLY A 81 7.92 3.71 -16.66
N GLY A 82 8.21 3.89 -15.37
CA GLY A 82 7.51 4.83 -14.50
C GLY A 82 7.70 6.29 -14.92
N ASP A 83 6.60 7.05 -14.98
CA ASP A 83 6.57 8.48 -15.31
C ASP A 83 6.61 9.33 -14.03
N PHE A 84 7.82 9.73 -13.64
CA PHE A 84 8.02 10.62 -12.48
C PHE A 84 7.60 12.07 -12.74
N ASN A 85 7.19 12.44 -13.96
CA ASN A 85 6.59 13.76 -14.24
C ASN A 85 5.06 13.74 -14.06
N GLY A 86 4.49 12.58 -13.70
CA GLY A 86 3.07 12.43 -13.43
C GLY A 86 2.56 13.32 -12.29
N SER A 87 1.26 13.55 -12.28
CA SER A 87 0.57 14.28 -11.20
C SER A 87 -0.80 13.67 -10.90
N CYS A 88 -1.23 13.82 -9.65
CA CYS A 88 -2.56 13.48 -9.18
C CYS A 88 -3.30 14.76 -8.75
N VAL A 89 -4.59 14.64 -8.43
CA VAL A 89 -5.42 15.76 -7.94
C VAL A 89 -6.02 15.38 -6.60
N ASN A 90 -5.72 16.16 -5.56
CA ASN A 90 -6.34 15.99 -4.25
C ASN A 90 -7.85 16.26 -4.35
N THR A 91 -8.67 15.31 -3.94
CA THR A 91 -10.12 15.38 -4.15
C THR A 91 -10.81 16.38 -3.21
N LEU A 92 -10.21 16.72 -2.08
CA LEU A 92 -10.74 17.64 -1.07
C LEU A 92 -10.56 19.11 -1.48
N ASN A 93 -9.34 19.49 -1.87
CA ASN A 93 -8.99 20.89 -2.16
C ASN A 93 -8.79 21.18 -3.66
N LYS A 94 -8.93 20.16 -4.52
CA LYS A 94 -8.78 20.22 -5.98
C LYS A 94 -7.39 20.67 -6.47
N ARG A 95 -6.37 20.66 -5.60
CA ARG A 95 -4.99 20.97 -5.98
C ARG A 95 -4.38 19.81 -6.75
N ARG A 96 -3.68 20.13 -7.83
CA ARG A 96 -2.77 19.20 -8.51
C ARG A 96 -1.49 19.08 -7.70
N VAL A 97 -1.03 17.85 -7.51
CA VAL A 97 0.21 17.51 -6.81
C VAL A 97 1.02 16.62 -7.74
N SER A 98 2.23 17.03 -8.08
CA SER A 98 3.13 16.24 -8.92
C SER A 98 3.83 15.16 -8.10
N CYS A 99 4.36 14.13 -8.77
CA CYS A 99 5.21 13.13 -8.12
C CYS A 99 6.45 13.77 -7.47
N ARG A 100 6.93 14.90 -8.01
CA ARG A 100 8.01 15.69 -7.42
C ARG A 100 7.58 16.40 -6.14
N ASP A 101 6.39 16.98 -6.12
CA ASP A 101 5.87 17.64 -4.91
C ASP A 101 5.72 16.62 -3.78
N ILE A 102 5.21 15.41 -4.09
CA ILE A 102 5.08 14.31 -3.13
C ILE A 102 6.43 13.89 -2.53
N ALA A 103 7.50 13.87 -3.35
CA ALA A 103 8.84 13.50 -2.89
C ALA A 103 9.54 14.58 -2.03
N LEU A 104 8.95 15.78 -1.93
CA LEU A 104 9.55 16.94 -1.26
C LEU A 104 8.73 17.44 -0.06
N ASP A 105 7.49 16.95 0.11
CA ASP A 105 6.64 17.19 1.28
C ASP A 105 7.13 16.36 2.49
#